data_AF-A0A5J4PQE8-F1
#
_entry.id   AF-A0A5J4PQE8-F1
#
_cell.length_a   1.000
_cell.length_b   1.000
_cell.length_c   1.000
_cell.angle_alpha   90.00
_cell.angle_beta   90.00
_cell.angle_gamma   90.00
#
_symmetry.space_group_name_H-M   'P 1'
#
loop_
_entity.id
_entity.type
_entity.pdbx_description
1 polymer ?
#
loop_
_entity_poly.entity_id
_entity_poly.type
_entity_poly.pdbx_seq_one_letter_code
_entity_poly.pdbx_strand_id
1 'polypeptide(L)'
;LSIVHLLQSFSDFGIPHTSMKLHKLIIAPSDSTPFRVLIPQSLFQIVNGRVGTDANAEAGGIAYVLSRRSDNKLHVSTQSVVLTPGNTVYQQYSSDQKKKEAVESYGSQFYYVDPVSGITRQDPEDKYFAITGVTLNGTPIVQGSGAIDFSTGEVLVITGSKLTGVGLKARILTNPTVGPVTVDLSTLGSIVSTDHTITLNITINRKVFYLLRADNDVIVYNFGE
;
A
#
# COMPACT_ATOMS: atom_id res chain seq x y z
N LEU A 1 10.50 13.75 -0.73
CA LEU A 1 10.34 13.29 0.67
C LEU A 1 9.99 11.81 0.64
N SER A 2 10.58 11.03 1.52
CA SER A 2 10.21 9.63 1.72
C SER A 2 9.77 9.40 3.16
N ILE A 3 8.77 8.55 3.37
CA ILE A 3 8.39 8.06 4.68
C ILE A 3 8.74 6.58 4.72
N VAL A 4 9.63 6.22 5.63
CA VAL A 4 9.97 4.84 5.94
C VAL A 4 9.05 4.41 7.08
N HIS A 5 8.10 3.54 6.76
CA HIS A 5 7.20 2.96 7.73
C HIS A 5 7.65 1.53 8.02
N LEU A 6 8.09 1.30 9.25
CA LEU A 6 8.51 0.01 9.76
C LEU A 6 7.29 -0.62 10.45
N LEU A 7 6.72 -1.66 9.85
CA LEU A 7 5.57 -2.37 10.38
C LEU A 7 6.04 -3.51 11.26
N GLN A 8 5.54 -3.57 12.48
CA GLN A 8 5.79 -4.63 13.43
C GLN A 8 4.64 -5.63 13.39
N SER A 9 4.98 -6.86 13.08
CA SER A 9 4.08 -8.02 13.03
C SER A 9 4.71 -9.18 13.80
N PHE A 10 3.95 -10.26 13.97
CA PHE A 10 4.43 -11.49 14.61
C PHE A 10 4.40 -12.64 13.60
N SER A 11 5.44 -13.47 13.62
CA SER A 11 5.41 -14.75 12.89
C SER A 11 4.49 -15.75 13.57
N ASP A 12 4.21 -16.85 12.88
CA ASP A 12 3.43 -17.99 13.40
C ASP A 12 3.99 -18.57 14.71
N PHE A 13 5.26 -18.31 15.01
CA PHE A 13 5.95 -18.74 16.24
C PHE A 13 5.92 -17.68 17.36
N GLY A 14 5.16 -16.58 17.20
CA GLY A 14 5.07 -15.50 18.19
C GLY A 14 6.33 -14.64 18.28
N ILE A 15 7.20 -14.68 17.26
CA ILE A 15 8.41 -13.85 17.20
C ILE A 15 8.08 -12.57 16.44
N PRO A 16 8.36 -11.39 17.02
CA PRO A 16 8.13 -10.11 16.36
C PRO A 16 9.11 -9.93 15.20
N HIS A 17 8.57 -9.57 14.04
CA HIS A 17 9.33 -9.24 12.84
C HIS A 17 8.91 -7.86 12.32
N THR A 18 9.86 -7.18 11.67
CA THR A 18 9.62 -5.85 11.14
C THR A 18 9.72 -5.88 9.61
N SER A 19 8.66 -5.46 8.92
CA SER A 19 8.68 -5.21 7.48
C SER A 19 8.79 -3.71 7.21
N MET A 20 9.28 -3.34 6.02
CA MET A 20 9.45 -1.94 5.63
C MET A 20 8.51 -1.59 4.48
N LYS A 21 7.67 -0.60 4.69
CA LYS A 21 6.85 0.05 3.67
C LYS A 21 7.40 1.44 3.38
N LEU A 22 7.64 1.73 2.10
CA LEU A 22 8.26 2.98 1.66
C LEU A 22 7.26 3.83 0.89
N HIS A 23 6.90 4.98 1.45
CA HIS A 23 6.09 5.97 0.76
C HIS A 23 7.01 7.03 0.15
N LYS A 24 6.99 7.18 -1.17
CA LYS A 24 7.80 8.18 -1.88
C LYS A 24 6.91 9.28 -2.42
N LEU A 25 7.26 10.52 -2.10
CA LEU A 25 6.62 11.71 -2.64
C LEU A 25 7.65 12.62 -3.29
N ILE A 26 7.44 12.91 -4.58
CA ILE A 26 8.22 13.89 -5.31
C ILE A 26 7.46 15.22 -5.24
N ILE A 27 8.08 16.23 -4.64
CA ILE A 27 7.52 17.58 -4.54
C ILE A 27 8.24 18.43 -5.58
N ALA A 28 7.53 18.85 -6.62
CA ALA A 28 8.09 19.76 -7.62
C ALA A 28 8.18 21.19 -7.03
N PRO A 29 9.18 22.00 -7.42
CA PRO A 29 9.30 23.37 -6.92
C PRO A 29 8.07 24.25 -7.21
N SER A 30 7.32 23.93 -8.26
CA SER A 30 6.08 24.62 -8.64
C SER A 30 4.83 24.08 -7.95
N ASP A 31 4.94 23.01 -7.15
CA ASP A 31 3.80 22.36 -6.50
C ASP A 31 3.44 23.08 -5.20
N SER A 32 2.25 23.68 -5.17
CA SER A 32 1.69 24.36 -4.00
C SER A 32 0.75 23.46 -3.18
N THR A 33 0.63 22.18 -3.53
CA THR A 33 -0.26 21.25 -2.82
C THR A 33 0.23 21.06 -1.39
N PRO A 34 -0.60 21.31 -0.37
CA PRO A 34 -0.19 21.11 1.00
C PRO A 34 0.16 19.65 1.24
N PHE A 35 1.35 19.40 1.78
CA PHE A 35 1.89 18.05 2.01
C PHE A 35 0.91 17.08 2.71
N ARG A 36 0.11 17.58 3.66
CA ARG A 36 -0.92 16.81 4.38
C ARG A 36 -2.00 16.17 3.48
N VAL A 37 -2.17 16.65 2.25
CA VAL A 37 -3.15 16.13 1.27
C VAL A 37 -2.57 14.95 0.50
N LEU A 38 -1.23 14.82 0.49
CA LEU A 38 -0.51 13.85 -0.33
C LEU A 38 -0.14 12.57 0.44
N ILE A 39 -0.38 12.54 1.76
CA ILE A 39 -0.01 11.44 2.65
C ILE A 39 -1.22 11.07 3.51
N PRO A 40 -1.46 9.77 3.78
CA PRO A 40 -2.51 9.34 4.70
C PRO A 40 -2.38 10.00 6.06
N GLN A 41 -3.50 10.46 6.62
CA GLN A 41 -3.54 11.15 7.91
C GLN A 41 -2.99 10.29 9.07
N SER A 42 -3.13 8.96 8.97
CA SER A 42 -2.58 8.03 9.96
C SER A 42 -1.05 8.07 10.01
N LEU A 43 -0.41 8.27 8.86
CA LEU A 43 1.04 8.34 8.71
C LEU A 43 1.59 9.76 8.87
N PHE A 44 0.74 10.78 8.85
CA PHE A 44 1.15 12.16 9.06
C PHE A 44 0.00 13.03 9.57
N GLN A 45 0.14 13.52 10.80
CA GLN A 45 -0.72 14.54 11.38
C GLN A 45 0.09 15.57 12.15
N ILE A 46 -0.51 16.75 12.38
CA ILE A 46 0.09 17.80 13.21
C ILE A 46 -0.56 17.73 14.59
N VAL A 47 0.23 17.37 15.59
CA VAL A 47 -0.19 17.32 17.00
C VAL A 47 0.63 18.35 17.76
N ASN A 48 -0.03 19.37 18.32
CA ASN A 48 0.62 20.45 19.07
C ASN A 48 1.79 21.13 18.31
N GLY A 49 1.60 21.37 17.00
CA GLY A 49 2.62 22.00 16.14
C GLY A 49 3.81 21.10 15.79
N ARG A 50 3.78 19.82 16.14
CA ARG A 50 4.79 18.82 15.79
C ARG A 50 4.22 17.76 14.87
N VAL A 51 5.09 17.13 14.08
CA VAL A 51 4.73 15.95 13.30
C VAL A 51 4.44 14.79 14.24
N GLY A 52 3.30 14.14 14.05
CA GLY A 52 2.90 12.94 14.76
C GLY A 52 2.23 11.95 13.82
N THR A 53 2.03 10.74 14.33
CA THR A 53 1.20 9.69 13.72
C THR A 53 -0.07 9.54 14.55
N ASP A 54 -1.14 9.03 13.97
CA ASP A 54 -2.35 8.74 14.75
C ASP A 54 -2.21 7.43 15.55
N ALA A 55 -3.21 7.16 16.41
CA ALA A 55 -3.26 5.91 17.18
C ALA A 55 -3.63 4.69 16.33
N ASN A 56 -4.13 4.90 15.11
CA ASN A 56 -4.47 3.86 14.16
C ASN A 56 -3.29 3.50 13.25
N ALA A 57 -2.17 4.22 13.35
CA ALA A 57 -0.93 3.89 12.68
C ALA A 57 -0.50 2.50 13.15
N GLU A 58 -0.24 1.64 12.17
CA GLU A 58 0.14 0.26 12.40
C GLU A 58 1.34 0.18 13.38
N ALA A 59 1.33 -0.83 14.25
CA ALA A 59 2.36 -0.98 15.28
C ALA A 59 3.74 -1.06 14.63
N GLY A 60 4.74 -0.36 15.17
CA GLY A 60 6.10 -0.37 14.62
C GLY A 60 6.83 0.95 14.80
N GLY A 61 7.35 1.53 13.72
CA GLY A 61 8.09 2.79 13.77
C GLY A 61 8.07 3.54 12.44
N ILE A 62 8.32 4.84 12.48
CA ILE A 62 8.28 5.71 11.32
C ILE A 62 9.51 6.62 11.28
N ALA A 63 10.04 6.86 10.09
CA ALA A 63 11.07 7.87 9.85
C ALA A 63 10.72 8.70 8.62
N TYR A 64 10.90 10.02 8.75
CA TYR A 64 10.72 10.96 7.65
C TYR A 64 12.09 11.33 7.09
N VAL A 65 12.24 11.14 5.78
CA VAL A 65 13.51 11.33 5.08
C VAL A 65 13.32 12.38 4.01
N LEU A 66 13.92 13.56 4.22
CA LEU A 66 14.02 14.56 3.18
C LEU A 66 15.28 14.32 2.38
N SER A 67 15.13 14.16 1.07
CA SER A 67 16.25 14.05 0.15
C SER A 67 16.10 15.03 -1.00
N ARG A 68 17.23 15.58 -1.46
CA ARG A 68 17.30 16.44 -2.65
C ARG A 68 18.61 16.20 -3.40
N ARG A 69 18.59 16.39 -4.72
CA ARG A 69 19.81 16.49 -5.51
C ARG A 69 20.19 17.94 -5.72
N SER A 70 21.46 18.27 -5.54
CA SER A 70 22.08 19.56 -5.86
C SER A 70 23.48 19.27 -6.38
N ASP A 71 23.91 19.90 -7.47
CA ASP A 71 25.28 19.80 -7.99
C ASP A 71 25.77 18.35 -8.18
N ASN A 72 24.89 17.49 -8.74
CA ASN A 72 25.11 16.04 -8.88
C ASN A 72 25.35 15.25 -7.58
N LYS A 73 25.13 15.85 -6.41
CA LYS A 73 25.22 15.21 -5.10
C LYS A 73 23.84 14.98 -4.50
N LEU A 74 23.68 13.85 -3.82
CA LEU A 74 22.49 13.54 -3.04
C LEU A 74 22.68 14.07 -1.62
N HIS A 75 21.78 14.94 -1.19
CA HIS A 75 21.67 15.40 0.19
C HIS A 75 20.49 14.70 0.85
N VAL A 76 20.69 14.21 2.07
CA VAL A 76 19.68 13.49 2.85
C VAL A 76 19.65 14.11 4.26
N SER A 77 18.47 14.36 4.80
CA SER A 77 18.31 14.83 6.17
C SER A 77 18.73 13.77 7.18
N THR A 78 19.09 14.21 8.38
CA THR A 78 19.21 13.32 9.55
C THR A 78 17.91 12.53 9.73
N GLN A 79 18.03 11.25 10.05
CA GLN A 79 16.89 10.35 10.21
C GLN A 79 16.84 9.83 11.65
N SER A 80 15.65 9.85 12.23
CA SER A 80 15.35 9.21 13.51
C SER A 80 14.08 8.39 13.34
N VAL A 81 14.13 7.12 13.76
CA VAL A 81 12.93 6.28 13.84
C VAL A 81 12.19 6.62 15.13
N VAL A 82 10.91 6.95 15.00
CA VAL A 82 10.00 7.16 16.13
C VAL A 82 9.04 5.99 16.16
N LEU A 83 8.87 5.35 17.32
CA LEU A 83 7.92 4.25 17.48
C LEU A 83 6.49 4.77 17.34
N THR A 84 5.64 4.03 16.62
CA THR A 84 4.22 4.39 16.52
C THR A 84 3.52 4.16 17.86
N PRO A 85 2.45 4.91 18.18
CA PRO A 85 1.71 4.75 19.44
C PRO A 85 1.19 3.32 19.68
N GLY A 86 0.93 2.56 18.61
CA GLY A 86 0.51 1.16 18.67
C GLY A 86 1.63 0.16 18.99
N ASN A 87 2.90 0.58 19.07
CA ASN A 87 4.02 -0.32 19.37
C ASN A 87 4.12 -0.63 20.87
N THR A 88 3.41 -1.68 21.31
CA THR A 88 3.48 -2.23 22.67
C THR A 88 4.58 -3.29 22.84
N VAL A 89 5.16 -3.72 21.72
CA VAL A 89 6.07 -4.88 21.62
C VAL A 89 7.52 -4.49 21.97
N TYR A 90 7.92 -3.25 21.66
CA TYR A 90 9.30 -2.80 21.83
C TYR A 90 9.84 -3.03 23.25
N GLN A 91 9.04 -2.74 24.29
CA GLN A 91 9.46 -2.91 25.68
C GLN A 91 9.64 -4.39 26.08
N GLN A 92 8.92 -5.31 25.44
CA GLN A 92 8.99 -6.75 25.74
C GLN A 92 10.18 -7.44 25.04
N TYR A 93 10.70 -6.84 23.97
CA TYR A 93 11.75 -7.44 23.13
C TYR A 93 13.03 -6.58 23.04
N SER A 94 13.16 -5.54 23.88
CA SER A 94 14.35 -4.69 23.92
C SER A 94 15.55 -5.31 24.65
N SER A 95 15.39 -6.48 25.28
CA SER A 95 16.47 -7.20 25.97
C SER A 95 17.41 -7.88 24.98
N ASP A 96 18.69 -8.00 25.35
CA ASP A 96 19.70 -8.55 24.44
C ASP A 96 19.49 -10.04 24.13
N GLN A 97 18.89 -10.78 25.07
CA GLN A 97 18.47 -12.16 24.85
C GLN A 97 17.39 -12.25 23.76
N LYS A 98 16.36 -11.40 23.82
CA LYS A 98 15.28 -11.38 22.82
C LYS A 98 15.76 -10.86 21.46
N LYS A 99 16.70 -9.92 21.42
CA LYS A 99 17.38 -9.51 20.17
C LYS A 99 18.11 -10.69 19.53
N LYS A 100 18.84 -11.49 20.32
CA LYS A 100 19.60 -12.64 19.82
C LYS A 100 18.66 -13.71 19.24
N GLU A 101 17.58 -14.05 19.95
CA GLU A 101 16.54 -14.98 19.46
C GLU A 101 15.92 -14.52 18.13
N ALA A 102 15.64 -13.21 17.99
CA ALA A 102 15.07 -12.65 16.76
C ALA A 102 16.07 -12.61 15.58
N VAL A 103 17.35 -12.35 15.84
CA VAL A 103 18.41 -12.37 14.80
C VAL A 103 18.66 -13.80 14.30
N GLU A 104 18.64 -14.78 15.20
CA GLU A 104 18.82 -16.19 14.89
C GLU A 104 17.64 -16.78 14.09
N SER A 105 16.41 -16.28 14.29
CA SER A 105 15.23 -16.80 13.60
C SER A 105 15.10 -16.39 12.13
N TYR A 106 15.67 -15.25 11.72
CA TYR A 106 15.51 -14.74 10.35
C TYR A 106 16.81 -14.59 9.55
N GLY A 107 17.99 -14.66 10.20
CA GLY A 107 19.28 -14.43 9.56
C GLY A 107 19.48 -12.97 9.14
N SER A 108 20.63 -12.37 9.45
CA SER A 108 20.89 -10.97 9.09
C SER A 108 21.25 -10.83 7.60
N GLN A 109 20.44 -10.10 6.82
CA GLN A 109 20.87 -9.51 5.54
C GLN A 109 20.98 -8.00 5.68
N PHE A 110 22.14 -7.44 5.36
CA PHE A 110 22.35 -6.00 5.26
C PHE A 110 21.76 -5.49 3.94
N TYR A 111 20.88 -4.49 4.01
CA TYR A 111 20.26 -3.88 2.83
C TYR A 111 20.83 -2.47 2.58
N TYR A 112 21.39 -2.27 1.39
CA TYR A 112 21.72 -0.94 0.87
C TYR A 112 20.58 -0.45 -0.02
N VAL A 113 20.06 0.74 0.27
CA VAL A 113 18.97 1.35 -0.49
C VAL A 113 19.56 1.98 -1.76
N ASP A 114 19.72 1.20 -2.83
CA ASP A 114 20.09 1.70 -4.16
C ASP A 114 18.83 2.09 -4.95
N PRO A 115 18.66 3.39 -5.32
CA PRO A 115 17.49 3.87 -6.04
C PRO A 115 17.31 3.33 -7.47
N VAL A 116 18.27 2.56 -8.01
CA VAL A 116 18.18 1.94 -9.35
C VAL A 116 17.71 0.49 -9.30
N SER A 117 17.76 -0.16 -8.13
CA SER A 117 17.26 -1.53 -8.00
C SER A 117 15.74 -1.52 -7.97
N GLY A 118 15.11 -1.97 -9.05
CA GLY A 118 13.67 -2.19 -9.11
C GLY A 118 13.29 -3.25 -8.08
N ILE A 119 12.81 -2.81 -6.91
CA ILE A 119 12.36 -3.72 -5.87
C ILE A 119 10.99 -4.28 -6.28
N THR A 120 11.00 -5.42 -6.97
CA THR A 120 9.88 -6.36 -6.97
C THR A 120 10.04 -7.23 -5.73
N ARG A 121 9.38 -6.91 -4.62
CA ARG A 121 9.32 -7.84 -3.49
C ARG A 121 7.89 -8.02 -3.04
N GLN A 122 7.36 -9.20 -3.37
CA GLN A 122 6.12 -9.75 -2.86
C GLN A 122 6.19 -9.88 -1.34
N ASP A 123 5.15 -9.40 -0.66
CA ASP A 123 4.90 -9.58 0.76
C ASP A 123 4.70 -11.08 1.07
N PRO A 124 5.07 -11.60 2.24
CA PRO A 124 4.68 -12.96 2.65
C PRO A 124 3.15 -13.15 2.68
N GLU A 125 2.38 -12.06 2.87
CA GLU A 125 0.92 -12.05 2.72
C GLU A 125 0.45 -12.10 1.25
N ASP A 126 1.27 -11.71 0.26
CA ASP A 126 0.99 -11.96 -1.16
C ASP A 126 0.95 -13.47 -1.48
N LYS A 127 1.49 -14.33 -0.61
CA LYS A 127 1.41 -15.79 -0.78
C LYS A 127 -0.04 -16.31 -0.63
N TYR A 128 -0.91 -15.57 0.05
CA TYR A 128 -2.27 -15.99 0.37
C TYR A 128 -3.35 -15.07 -0.20
N PHE A 129 -3.01 -13.83 -0.58
CA PHE A 129 -3.88 -12.98 -1.38
C PHE A 129 -3.78 -13.40 -2.84
N ALA A 130 -4.89 -13.83 -3.43
CA ALA A 130 -4.93 -14.16 -4.85
C ALA A 130 -6.30 -13.80 -5.43
N ILE A 131 -6.30 -13.19 -6.61
CA ILE A 131 -7.49 -13.13 -7.46
C ILE A 131 -7.42 -14.34 -8.39
N THR A 132 -8.37 -15.26 -8.25
CA THR A 132 -8.46 -16.48 -9.06
C THR A 132 -9.44 -16.33 -10.22
N GLY A 133 -10.31 -15.34 -10.18
CA GLY A 133 -11.29 -15.10 -11.24
C GLY A 133 -11.94 -13.73 -11.16
N VAL A 134 -12.32 -13.20 -12.32
CA VAL A 134 -13.13 -12.00 -12.46
C VAL A 134 -14.22 -12.28 -13.48
N THR A 135 -15.46 -11.91 -13.16
CA THR A 135 -16.58 -12.00 -14.09
C THR A 135 -17.35 -10.70 -14.12
N LEU A 136 -17.87 -10.33 -15.29
CA LEU A 136 -18.79 -9.21 -15.47
C LEU A 136 -20.11 -9.76 -16.00
N ASN A 137 -21.20 -9.51 -15.27
CA ASN A 137 -22.51 -10.10 -15.53
C ASN A 137 -22.45 -11.64 -15.69
N GLY A 138 -21.59 -12.29 -14.91
CA GLY A 138 -21.36 -13.74 -14.96
C GLY A 138 -20.48 -14.22 -16.12
N THR A 139 -20.08 -13.34 -17.05
CA THR A 139 -19.15 -13.68 -18.13
C THR A 139 -17.70 -13.56 -17.63
N PRO A 140 -16.88 -14.63 -17.73
CA PRO A 140 -15.48 -14.57 -17.32
C PRO A 140 -14.69 -13.54 -18.13
N ILE A 141 -13.91 -12.75 -17.41
CA ILE A 141 -12.91 -11.86 -17.96
C ILE A 141 -11.57 -12.55 -17.79
N VAL A 142 -10.73 -12.50 -18.82
CA VAL A 142 -9.36 -13.01 -18.79
C VAL A 142 -8.40 -11.83 -18.68
N GLN A 143 -7.29 -12.00 -17.96
CA GLN A 143 -6.26 -10.96 -17.89
C GLN A 143 -5.71 -10.65 -19.28
N GLY A 144 -5.52 -9.36 -19.58
CA GLY A 144 -5.04 -8.90 -20.88
C GLY A 144 -6.09 -8.89 -22.01
N SER A 145 -7.39 -9.00 -21.68
CA SER A 145 -8.49 -8.91 -22.65
C SER A 145 -8.76 -7.50 -23.20
N GLY A 146 -8.04 -6.49 -22.73
CA GLY A 146 -8.26 -5.08 -23.00
C GLY A 146 -8.99 -4.40 -21.85
N ALA A 147 -8.84 -3.08 -21.73
CA ALA A 147 -9.54 -2.30 -20.73
C ALA A 147 -11.08 -2.47 -20.84
N ILE A 148 -11.76 -2.47 -19.70
CA ILE A 148 -13.19 -2.78 -19.62
C ILE A 148 -13.99 -1.51 -19.45
N ASP A 149 -15.05 -1.37 -20.25
CA ASP A 149 -16.05 -0.32 -20.08
C ASP A 149 -17.16 -0.81 -19.16
N PHE A 150 -17.10 -0.37 -17.90
CA PHE A 150 -18.19 -0.58 -16.95
C PHE A 150 -19.37 0.31 -17.29
N SER A 151 -20.55 -0.29 -17.28
CA SER A 151 -21.84 0.36 -17.45
C SER A 151 -22.67 0.25 -16.18
N THR A 152 -23.47 1.28 -15.91
CA THR A 152 -24.38 1.32 -14.76
C THR A 152 -25.36 0.14 -14.82
N GLY A 153 -25.49 -0.57 -13.69
CA GLY A 153 -26.34 -1.76 -13.56
C GLY A 153 -25.61 -3.08 -13.79
N GLU A 154 -24.37 -3.05 -14.27
CA GLU A 154 -23.55 -4.25 -14.38
C GLU A 154 -23.03 -4.73 -13.03
N VAL A 155 -22.76 -6.03 -12.93
CA VAL A 155 -22.25 -6.66 -11.71
C VAL A 155 -20.89 -7.26 -11.99
N LEU A 156 -19.87 -6.74 -11.31
CA LEU A 156 -18.54 -7.31 -11.29
C LEU A 156 -18.41 -8.25 -10.08
N VAL A 157 -18.00 -9.49 -10.33
CA VAL A 157 -17.68 -10.46 -9.27
C VAL A 157 -16.22 -10.82 -9.37
N ILE A 158 -15.50 -10.61 -8.27
CA ILE A 158 -14.08 -10.94 -8.12
C ILE A 158 -14.01 -12.09 -7.12
N THR A 159 -13.41 -13.20 -7.52
CA THR A 159 -13.20 -14.38 -6.68
C THR A 159 -11.73 -14.54 -6.34
N GLY A 160 -11.45 -14.98 -5.12
CA GLY A 160 -10.09 -15.07 -4.64
C GLY A 160 -9.98 -15.54 -3.20
N SER A 161 -8.88 -15.17 -2.56
CA SER A 161 -8.61 -15.44 -1.15
C SER A 161 -8.12 -14.18 -0.44
N LYS A 162 -8.53 -14.01 0.82
CA LYS A 162 -8.19 -12.86 1.69
C LYS A 162 -8.58 -11.49 1.12
N LEU A 163 -9.67 -11.43 0.35
CA LEU A 163 -10.09 -10.21 -0.35
C LEU A 163 -10.48 -9.05 0.57
N THR A 164 -11.02 -9.33 1.76
CA THR A 164 -11.42 -8.36 2.80
C THR A 164 -10.24 -7.82 3.61
N GLY A 165 -9.15 -8.58 3.72
CA GLY A 165 -7.97 -8.17 4.51
C GLY A 165 -7.19 -7.02 3.88
N VAL A 166 -7.25 -6.92 2.55
CA VAL A 166 -6.49 -5.93 1.78
C VAL A 166 -7.39 -4.87 1.15
N GLY A 167 -8.60 -5.23 0.73
CA GLY A 167 -9.45 -4.36 -0.10
C GLY A 167 -8.85 -4.13 -1.50
N LEU A 168 -9.65 -3.53 -2.38
CA LEU A 168 -9.25 -3.29 -3.77
C LEU A 168 -9.50 -1.83 -4.19
N LYS A 169 -8.66 -1.37 -5.11
CA LYS A 169 -8.78 -0.14 -5.88
C LYS A 169 -8.88 -0.46 -7.38
N ALA A 170 -9.32 0.51 -8.15
CA ALA A 170 -9.37 0.43 -9.60
C ALA A 170 -8.59 1.59 -10.24
N ARG A 171 -7.83 1.29 -11.30
CA ARG A 171 -7.28 2.32 -12.19
C ARG A 171 -8.28 2.59 -13.29
N ILE A 172 -8.78 3.81 -13.37
CA ILE A 172 -9.89 4.19 -14.25
C ILE A 172 -9.58 5.40 -15.11
N LEU A 173 -10.24 5.52 -16.25
CA LEU A 173 -10.32 6.76 -17.01
C LEU A 173 -11.55 7.54 -16.56
N THR A 174 -11.33 8.71 -15.95
CA THR A 174 -12.42 9.63 -15.58
C THR A 174 -12.74 10.64 -16.67
N ASN A 175 -11.75 10.97 -17.50
CA ASN A 175 -11.86 11.91 -18.61
C ASN A 175 -10.87 11.51 -19.73
N PRO A 176 -11.27 11.47 -21.01
CA PRO A 176 -10.37 11.17 -22.13
C PRO A 176 -9.18 12.12 -22.29
N THR A 177 -9.24 13.34 -21.76
CA THR A 177 -8.16 14.33 -21.88
C THR A 177 -7.16 14.31 -20.72
N VAL A 178 -7.41 13.51 -19.69
CA VAL A 178 -6.56 13.39 -18.50
C VAL A 178 -6.10 11.94 -18.38
N GLY A 179 -4.87 11.72 -17.91
CA GLY A 179 -4.38 10.36 -17.67
C GLY A 179 -5.26 9.58 -16.68
N PRO A 180 -5.24 8.24 -16.71
CA PRO A 180 -6.01 7.42 -15.77
C PRO A 180 -5.67 7.77 -14.31
N VAL A 181 -6.62 7.57 -13.40
CA VAL A 181 -6.47 7.81 -11.96
C VAL A 181 -6.81 6.56 -11.17
N THR A 182 -6.23 6.41 -9.98
CA THR A 182 -6.53 5.30 -9.07
C THR A 182 -7.61 5.76 -8.07
N VAL A 183 -8.66 4.96 -7.91
CA VAL A 183 -9.76 5.23 -6.99
C VAL A 183 -10.11 3.99 -6.18
N ASP A 184 -10.72 4.18 -5.01
CA ASP A 184 -11.29 3.08 -4.24
C ASP A 184 -12.41 2.40 -5.02
N LEU A 185 -12.49 1.07 -4.95
CA LEU A 185 -13.45 0.30 -5.72
C LEU A 185 -14.90 0.71 -5.41
N SER A 186 -15.18 1.16 -4.19
CA SER A 186 -16.49 1.67 -3.75
C SER A 186 -16.92 2.95 -4.48
N THR A 187 -15.99 3.66 -5.11
CA THR A 187 -16.31 4.82 -5.97
C THR A 187 -17.06 4.39 -7.23
N LEU A 188 -16.91 3.13 -7.66
CA LEU A 188 -17.56 2.60 -8.86
C LEU A 188 -18.99 2.10 -8.59
N GLY A 189 -19.35 1.91 -7.32
CA GLY A 189 -20.68 1.47 -6.92
C GLY A 189 -20.72 0.76 -5.57
N SER A 190 -21.83 0.08 -5.29
CA SER A 190 -22.02 -0.59 -3.99
C SER A 190 -21.26 -1.91 -3.94
N ILE A 191 -20.55 -2.15 -2.84
CA ILE A 191 -19.74 -3.35 -2.63
C ILE A 191 -20.35 -4.22 -1.54
N VAL A 192 -20.41 -5.52 -1.82
CA VAL A 192 -20.55 -6.58 -0.82
C VAL A 192 -19.31 -7.45 -0.90
N SER A 193 -18.59 -7.60 0.21
CA SER A 193 -17.34 -8.35 0.25
C SER A 193 -17.34 -9.42 1.33
N THR A 194 -16.68 -10.53 1.01
CA THR A 194 -16.31 -11.62 1.90
C THR A 194 -14.82 -11.94 1.67
N ASP A 195 -14.23 -12.78 2.51
CA ASP A 195 -12.84 -13.21 2.33
C ASP A 195 -12.55 -13.84 0.96
N HIS A 196 -13.57 -14.36 0.26
CA HIS A 196 -13.41 -15.10 -0.99
C HIS A 196 -14.07 -14.44 -2.21
N THR A 197 -14.96 -13.48 -2.00
CA THR A 197 -15.73 -12.87 -3.08
C THR A 197 -15.98 -11.39 -2.81
N ILE A 198 -15.70 -10.55 -3.80
CA ILE A 198 -16.16 -9.16 -3.85
C ILE A 198 -17.18 -9.06 -4.98
N THR A 199 -18.39 -8.61 -4.64
CA THR A 199 -19.44 -8.27 -5.58
C THR A 199 -19.60 -6.76 -5.61
N LEU A 200 -19.37 -6.15 -6.77
CA LEU A 200 -19.54 -4.73 -7.02
C LEU A 200 -20.72 -4.55 -7.97
N ASN A 201 -21.79 -3.90 -7.49
CA ASN A 201 -22.86 -3.41 -8.36
C ASN A 201 -22.48 -2.03 -8.86
N ILE A 202 -22.23 -1.92 -10.16
CA ILE A 202 -21.70 -0.71 -10.80
C ILE A 202 -22.80 0.34 -10.88
N THR A 203 -22.51 1.55 -10.42
CA THR A 203 -23.45 2.68 -10.45
C THR A 203 -22.99 3.83 -11.34
N ILE A 204 -21.79 3.74 -11.93
CA ILE A 204 -21.22 4.77 -12.79
C ILE A 204 -20.53 4.15 -14.01
N ASN A 205 -20.61 4.85 -15.14
CA ASN A 205 -19.94 4.40 -16.36
C ASN A 205 -18.46 4.80 -16.32
N ARG A 206 -17.54 3.85 -16.39
CA ARG A 206 -16.09 4.10 -16.34
C ARG A 206 -15.31 3.05 -17.12
N LYS A 207 -14.25 3.50 -17.79
CA LYS A 207 -13.25 2.59 -18.36
C LYS A 207 -12.24 2.20 -17.28
N VAL A 208 -11.98 0.91 -17.12
CA VAL A 208 -11.15 0.33 -16.06
C VAL A 208 -10.02 -0.51 -16.66
N PHE A 209 -8.79 -0.26 -16.21
CA PHE A 209 -7.58 -0.88 -16.74
C PHE A 209 -7.04 -1.97 -15.81
N TYR A 210 -7.02 -1.69 -14.50
CA TYR A 210 -6.40 -2.58 -13.51
C TYR A 210 -7.21 -2.61 -12.22
N LEU A 211 -7.16 -3.76 -11.54
CA LEU A 211 -7.45 -3.87 -10.12
C LEU A 211 -6.13 -3.86 -9.35
N LEU A 212 -6.08 -3.11 -8.26
CA LEU A 212 -4.90 -2.93 -7.43
C LEU A 212 -5.24 -3.22 -5.97
N ARG A 213 -4.29 -3.74 -5.21
CA ARG A 213 -4.44 -3.81 -3.75
C ARG A 213 -4.59 -2.41 -3.18
N ALA A 214 -5.47 -2.23 -2.19
CA ALA A 214 -5.69 -0.90 -1.63
C ALA A 214 -4.53 -0.37 -0.76
N ASP A 215 -3.72 -1.27 -0.21
CA ASP A 215 -2.65 -0.96 0.75
C ASP A 215 -1.33 -0.53 0.09
N ASN A 216 -0.97 -1.11 -1.05
CA ASN A 216 0.33 -0.90 -1.71
C ASN A 216 0.23 -0.58 -3.21
N ASP A 217 -0.98 -0.49 -3.77
CA ASP A 217 -1.26 -0.22 -5.17
C ASP A 217 -0.58 -1.21 -6.15
N VAL A 218 -0.23 -2.41 -5.71
CA VAL A 218 0.24 -3.50 -6.60
C VAL A 218 -0.92 -3.95 -7.48
N ILE A 219 -0.67 -4.06 -8.79
CA ILE A 219 -1.63 -4.60 -9.75
C ILE A 219 -1.84 -6.09 -9.46
N VAL A 220 -3.07 -6.46 -9.18
CA VAL A 220 -3.47 -7.84 -8.88
C VAL A 220 -4.33 -8.45 -9.97
N TYR A 221 -4.88 -7.60 -10.84
CA TYR A 221 -5.56 -8.05 -12.05
C TYR A 221 -5.42 -7.00 -13.14
N ASN A 222 -4.83 -7.39 -14.28
CA ASN A 222 -4.64 -6.52 -15.42
C ASN A 222 -5.66 -6.86 -16.51
N PHE A 223 -6.59 -5.94 -16.79
CA PHE A 223 -7.52 -6.10 -17.90
C PHE A 223 -6.82 -5.82 -19.23
N GLY A 224 -5.98 -4.78 -19.30
CA GLY A 224 -5.26 -4.35 -20.49
C GLY A 224 -5.40 -2.84 -20.69
N GLU A 225 -4.68 -2.28 -21.67
CA GLU A 225 -4.87 -0.89 -22.14
C GLU A 225 -5.90 -0.80 -23.27
#